data_AF-A0A0F8YJB5-F1
#
_entry.id   AF-A0A0F8YJB5-F1
#
_cell.length_a   1.000
_cell.length_b   1.000
_cell.length_c   1.000
_cell.angle_alpha   90.00
_cell.angle_beta   90.00
_cell.angle_gamma   90.00
#
_symmetry.space_group_name_H-M   'P 1'
#
loop_
_entity.id
_entity.type
_entity.pdbx_description
1 polymer ?
#
loop_
_entity_poly.entity_id
_entity_poly.type
_entity_poly.pdbx_seq_one_letter_code
_entity_poly.pdbx_strand_id
1 'polypeptide(L)'
;ELHAELYEVGSTVPLHEVEEAASHFDVLELNKHAARIRMGIREDPEQAIGSAKELLETVLKLILGIDGEHSEGDIQTLLRRAQRELDLDPHSVGESIPGRDTIRRTLSNLGQIVVGVAEIRNLYGTGHGRHNSAELELTHVRLMVNAAITLATFLLEIALERSVE
;
A
#
# COMPACT_ATOMS: atom_id res chain seq x y z
N GLU A 1 -12.37 17.46 -19.79
CA GLU A 1 -13.56 16.75 -20.30
C GLU A 1 -13.40 15.23 -20.27
N LEU A 2 -12.40 14.62 -20.93
CA LEU A 2 -12.22 13.15 -20.97
C LEU A 2 -12.17 12.46 -19.59
N HIS A 3 -11.52 13.09 -18.61
CA HIS A 3 -11.42 12.56 -17.25
C HIS A 3 -12.74 12.67 -16.46
N ALA A 4 -13.63 13.61 -16.77
CA ALA A 4 -14.94 13.64 -16.12
C ALA A 4 -15.83 12.49 -16.67
N GLU A 5 -15.83 12.31 -17.99
CA GLU A 5 -16.58 11.27 -18.71
C GLU A 5 -16.24 9.84 -18.28
N LEU A 6 -14.97 9.53 -18.01
CA LEU A 6 -14.55 8.19 -17.58
C LEU A 6 -14.92 7.85 -16.13
N TYR A 7 -15.18 8.86 -15.29
CA TYR A 7 -15.13 8.71 -13.83
C TYR A 7 -16.36 9.28 -13.09
N GLU A 8 -17.44 9.61 -13.79
CA GLU A 8 -18.74 9.96 -13.18
C GLU A 8 -19.48 8.76 -12.57
N VAL A 9 -19.08 7.52 -12.88
CA VAL A 9 -19.65 6.31 -12.30
C VAL A 9 -18.76 5.80 -11.15
N GLY A 10 -19.28 5.88 -9.92
CA GLY A 10 -18.90 5.11 -8.71
C GLY A 10 -17.42 4.74 -8.49
N SER A 11 -16.80 5.33 -7.45
CA SER A 11 -15.55 4.91 -6.77
C SER A 11 -14.60 4.02 -7.58
N THR A 12 -13.65 4.63 -8.30
CA THR A 12 -12.65 3.97 -9.17
C THR A 12 -11.52 3.25 -8.43
N VAL A 13 -11.73 2.90 -7.16
CA VAL A 13 -10.71 2.39 -6.24
C VAL A 13 -11.22 1.08 -5.64
N PRO A 14 -10.49 -0.04 -5.76
CA PRO A 14 -10.92 -1.37 -5.31
C PRO A 14 -10.76 -1.52 -3.79
N LEU A 15 -11.45 -0.69 -3.01
CA LEU A 15 -11.34 -0.70 -1.55
C LEU A 15 -12.06 -1.89 -0.91
N HIS A 16 -13.04 -2.48 -1.59
CA HIS A 16 -13.82 -3.59 -1.05
C HIS A 16 -12.94 -4.79 -0.71
N GLU A 17 -12.00 -5.13 -1.60
CA GLU A 17 -11.13 -6.31 -1.43
C GLU A 17 -10.20 -6.15 -0.22
N VAL A 18 -9.60 -4.97 -0.03
CA VAL A 18 -8.76 -4.71 1.15
C VAL A 18 -9.59 -4.64 2.43
N GLU A 19 -10.80 -4.09 2.39
CA GLU A 19 -11.73 -4.03 3.53
C GLU A 19 -12.19 -5.45 3.94
N GLU A 20 -12.47 -6.30 2.97
CA GLU A 20 -12.85 -7.71 3.17
C GLU A 20 -11.69 -8.51 3.77
N ALA A 21 -10.48 -8.42 3.19
CA ALA A 21 -9.29 -9.08 3.71
C ALA A 21 -8.96 -8.59 5.14
N ALA A 22 -9.04 -7.27 5.39
CA ALA A 22 -8.80 -6.67 6.70
C ALA A 22 -9.79 -7.14 7.79
N SER A 23 -11.04 -7.42 7.40
CA SER A 23 -12.07 -7.85 8.36
C SER A 23 -11.73 -9.16 9.07
N HIS A 24 -10.93 -10.02 8.45
CA HIS A 24 -10.50 -11.29 9.02
C HIS A 24 -9.44 -11.13 10.14
N PHE A 25 -8.82 -9.95 10.24
CA PHE A 25 -7.82 -9.64 11.25
C PHE A 25 -8.33 -8.71 12.36
N ASP A 26 -9.62 -8.32 12.33
CA ASP A 26 -10.26 -7.40 13.27
C ASP A 26 -9.53 -6.03 13.44
N VAL A 27 -8.82 -5.57 12.40
CA VAL A 27 -8.06 -4.30 12.44
C VAL A 27 -8.89 -3.12 11.93
N LEU A 28 -9.56 -2.42 12.85
CA LEU A 28 -10.41 -1.26 12.53
C LEU A 28 -9.65 -0.11 11.82
N GLU A 29 -8.36 0.07 12.08
CA GLU A 29 -7.56 1.13 11.45
C GLU A 29 -7.48 0.99 9.92
N LEU A 30 -7.44 -0.24 9.40
CA LEU A 30 -7.40 -0.48 7.95
C LEU A 30 -8.64 0.11 7.24
N ASN A 31 -9.82 -0.07 7.83
CA ASN A 31 -11.07 0.50 7.32
C ASN A 31 -11.08 2.03 7.38
N LYS A 32 -10.45 2.63 8.40
CA LYS A 32 -10.32 4.09 8.49
C LYS A 32 -9.42 4.64 7.39
N HIS A 33 -8.30 3.98 7.08
CA HIS A 33 -7.43 4.38 5.97
C HIS A 33 -8.15 4.24 4.62
N ALA A 34 -8.87 3.14 4.39
CA ALA A 34 -9.68 2.93 3.20
C ALA A 34 -10.73 4.04 3.00
N ALA A 35 -11.47 4.38 4.06
CA ALA A 35 -12.47 5.46 4.02
C ALA A 35 -11.84 6.83 3.72
N ARG A 36 -10.69 7.14 4.34
CA ARG A 36 -9.94 8.37 4.08
C ARG A 36 -9.48 8.46 2.62
N ILE A 37 -8.92 7.38 2.08
CA ILE A 37 -8.54 7.31 0.65
C ILE A 37 -9.75 7.62 -0.24
N ARG A 38 -10.89 6.99 0.04
CA ARG A 38 -12.13 7.16 -0.75
C ARG A 38 -12.57 8.63 -0.80
N MET A 39 -12.48 9.34 0.33
CA MET A 39 -12.87 10.74 0.44
C MET A 39 -11.81 11.68 -0.14
N GLY A 40 -10.52 11.38 0.07
CA GLY A 40 -9.41 12.26 -0.28
C GLY A 40 -9.04 12.23 -1.76
N ILE A 41 -9.25 11.12 -2.48
CA ILE A 41 -8.59 10.94 -3.80
C ILE A 41 -8.87 12.08 -4.81
N ARG A 42 -10.01 12.78 -4.71
CA ARG A 42 -10.32 13.97 -5.52
C ARG A 42 -10.19 15.28 -4.75
N GLU A 43 -10.72 15.32 -3.53
CA GLU A 43 -10.85 16.55 -2.73
C GLU A 43 -9.55 16.93 -2.01
N ASP A 44 -8.74 15.94 -1.66
CA ASP A 44 -7.45 16.09 -0.99
C ASP A 44 -6.48 14.95 -1.39
N PRO A 45 -5.87 15.04 -2.59
CA PRO A 45 -4.99 13.99 -3.11
C PRO A 45 -3.76 13.71 -2.23
N GLU A 46 -3.25 14.74 -1.53
CA GLU A 46 -2.13 14.61 -0.60
C GLU A 46 -2.52 13.74 0.61
N GLN A 47 -3.72 13.96 1.15
CA GLN A 47 -4.31 13.15 2.21
C GLN A 47 -4.57 11.71 1.77
N ALA A 48 -5.01 11.50 0.53
CA ALA A 48 -5.21 10.16 -0.03
C ALA A 48 -3.90 9.37 -0.12
N ILE A 49 -2.81 10.01 -0.61
CA ILE A 49 -1.47 9.41 -0.64
C ILE A 49 -0.97 9.12 0.77
N GLY A 50 -1.18 10.05 1.70
CA GLY A 50 -0.87 9.87 3.12
C GLY A 50 -1.55 8.63 3.69
N SER A 51 -2.85 8.48 3.44
CA SER A 51 -3.65 7.36 3.91
C SER A 51 -3.24 6.03 3.25
N ALA A 52 -2.82 6.05 1.98
CA ALA A 52 -2.29 4.87 1.29
C ALA A 52 -0.97 4.38 1.91
N LYS A 53 -0.09 5.30 2.32
CA LYS A 53 1.12 4.94 3.07
C LYS A 53 0.76 4.34 4.43
N GLU A 54 -0.16 4.98 5.18
CA GLU A 54 -0.59 4.50 6.49
C GLU A 54 -1.25 3.11 6.40
N LEU A 55 -2.03 2.86 5.35
CA LEU A 55 -2.60 1.54 5.03
C LEU A 55 -1.49 0.48 4.89
N LEU A 56 -0.48 0.76 4.06
CA LEU A 56 0.66 -0.15 3.88
C LEU A 56 1.42 -0.38 5.19
N GLU A 57 1.71 0.67 5.96
CA GLU A 57 2.39 0.55 7.25
C GLU A 57 1.60 -0.31 8.24
N THR A 58 0.27 -0.14 8.28
CA THR A 58 -0.60 -0.92 9.16
C THR A 58 -0.64 -2.39 8.75
N VAL A 59 -0.74 -2.69 7.45
CA VAL A 59 -0.66 -4.08 6.94
C VAL A 59 0.68 -4.72 7.27
N LEU A 60 1.79 -4.01 7.04
CA LEU A 60 3.13 -4.54 7.33
C LEU A 60 3.33 -4.80 8.83
N LYS A 61 2.84 -3.92 9.70
CA LYS A 61 2.90 -4.11 11.15
C LYS A 61 2.04 -5.29 11.61
N LEU A 62 0.85 -5.44 11.04
CA LEU A 62 -0.04 -6.57 11.31
C LEU A 62 0.64 -7.91 11.00
N ILE A 63 1.24 -8.03 9.82
CA ILE A 63 1.99 -9.24 9.40
C ILE A 63 3.14 -9.55 10.38
N LEU A 64 3.77 -8.52 10.93
CA LEU A 64 4.89 -8.66 11.86
C LEU A 64 4.47 -8.83 13.33
N GLY A 65 3.17 -8.82 13.63
CA GLY A 65 2.65 -8.86 15.01
C GLY A 65 3.11 -7.67 15.86
N ILE A 66 3.32 -6.51 15.25
CA ILE A 66 3.78 -5.30 15.95
C ILE A 66 2.57 -4.51 16.45
N ASP A 67 2.39 -4.48 17.77
CA ASP A 67 1.35 -3.69 18.43
C ASP A 67 1.80 -2.26 18.78
N GLY A 68 0.90 -1.29 18.59
CA GLY A 68 1.05 0.10 19.08
C GLY A 68 1.70 1.11 18.12
N GLU A 69 1.83 2.36 18.59
CA GLU A 69 2.32 3.50 17.81
C GLU A 69 3.84 3.52 17.59
N HIS A 70 4.59 2.62 18.24
CA HIS A 70 6.06 2.65 18.17
C HIS A 70 6.55 2.22 16.78
N SER A 71 7.43 3.02 16.21
CA SER A 71 8.11 2.73 14.95
C SER A 71 9.24 1.74 15.19
N GLU A 72 9.08 0.49 14.75
CA GLU A 72 10.20 -0.45 14.58
C GLU A 72 10.90 -0.25 13.23
N GLY A 73 11.22 1.01 12.90
CA GLY A 73 11.90 1.39 11.67
C GLY A 73 11.00 2.08 10.63
N ASP A 74 11.60 2.39 9.48
CA ASP A 74 10.90 2.94 8.33
C ASP A 74 10.11 1.86 7.57
N ILE A 75 9.22 2.30 6.67
CA ILE A 75 8.41 1.38 5.86
C ILE A 75 9.26 0.40 5.03
N GLN A 76 10.48 0.79 4.65
CA GLN A 76 11.39 -0.09 3.91
C GLN A 76 11.85 -1.26 4.78
N THR A 77 12.14 -0.98 6.05
CA THR A 77 12.54 -1.98 7.04
C THR A 77 11.38 -2.91 7.38
N LEU A 78 10.18 -2.35 7.58
CA LEU A 78 8.96 -3.14 7.78
C LEU A 78 8.68 -4.05 6.58
N LEU A 79 8.76 -3.52 5.36
CA LEU A 79 8.55 -4.27 4.13
C LEU A 79 9.51 -5.46 4.02
N ARG A 80 10.82 -5.24 4.19
CA ARG A 80 11.81 -6.32 4.10
C ARG A 80 11.56 -7.43 5.13
N ARG A 81 11.14 -7.06 6.33
CA ARG A 81 10.81 -8.04 7.39
C ARG A 81 9.54 -8.82 7.00
N ALA A 82 8.48 -8.14 6.58
CA ALA A 82 7.23 -8.78 6.19
C ALA A 82 7.41 -9.68 4.97
N GLN A 83 8.22 -9.29 3.98
CA GLN A 83 8.55 -10.13 2.83
C GLN A 83 9.23 -11.43 3.25
N ARG A 84 10.09 -11.41 4.29
CA ARG A 84 10.69 -12.65 4.80
C ARG A 84 9.69 -13.52 5.53
N GLU A 85 8.85 -12.92 6.37
CA GLU A 85 7.78 -13.63 7.10
C GLU A 85 6.81 -14.33 6.12
N LEU A 86 6.51 -13.65 5.02
CA LEU A 86 5.62 -14.14 3.97
C LEU A 86 6.36 -14.93 2.87
N ASP A 87 7.63 -15.30 3.02
CA ASP A 87 8.45 -15.97 1.97
C ASP A 87 8.31 -15.34 0.57
N LEU A 88 8.23 -14.01 0.56
CA LEU A 88 8.22 -13.13 -0.61
C LEU A 88 9.57 -12.43 -0.79
N ASP A 89 10.61 -12.82 -0.05
CA ASP A 89 11.95 -12.27 -0.20
C ASP A 89 12.50 -12.65 -1.60
N PRO A 90 12.80 -11.69 -2.50
CA PRO A 90 13.40 -12.00 -3.78
C PRO A 90 14.69 -12.83 -3.65
N HIS A 91 15.39 -12.72 -2.53
CA HIS A 91 16.62 -13.49 -2.27
C HIS A 91 16.35 -14.94 -1.81
N SER A 92 15.13 -15.28 -1.36
CA SER A 92 14.77 -16.66 -0.98
C SER A 92 14.31 -17.52 -2.16
N VAL A 93 13.98 -16.91 -3.31
CA VAL A 93 13.53 -17.64 -4.51
C VAL A 93 14.59 -18.67 -4.94
N GLY A 94 14.23 -19.94 -4.95
CA GLY A 94 15.13 -21.06 -5.24
C GLY A 94 15.72 -21.06 -6.66
N GLU A 95 16.97 -21.49 -6.79
CA GLU A 95 17.70 -21.53 -8.07
C GLU A 95 17.07 -22.49 -9.09
N SER A 96 16.34 -23.52 -8.64
CA SER A 96 15.71 -24.51 -9.52
C SER A 96 14.34 -24.10 -10.04
N ILE A 97 13.80 -22.95 -9.62
CA ILE A 97 12.45 -22.49 -10.02
C ILE A 97 12.49 -21.98 -11.46
N PRO A 98 11.67 -22.55 -12.38
CA PRO A 98 11.52 -21.99 -13.72
C PRO A 98 11.05 -20.53 -13.66
N GLY A 99 11.75 -19.63 -14.35
CA GLY A 99 11.41 -18.20 -14.35
C GLY A 99 11.84 -17.43 -13.08
N ARG A 100 12.69 -18.00 -12.22
CA ARG A 100 13.18 -17.36 -10.97
C ARG A 100 13.56 -15.89 -11.13
N ASP A 101 14.32 -15.52 -12.16
CA ASP A 101 14.82 -14.15 -12.31
C ASP A 101 13.68 -13.16 -12.58
N THR A 102 12.63 -13.64 -13.27
CA THR A 102 11.40 -12.86 -13.46
C THR A 102 10.63 -12.71 -12.16
N ILE A 103 10.49 -13.79 -11.38
CA ILE A 103 9.82 -13.75 -10.07
C ILE A 103 10.56 -12.79 -9.12
N ARG A 104 11.89 -12.92 -9.01
CA ARG A 104 12.75 -12.03 -8.21
C ARG A 104 12.57 -10.56 -8.59
N ARG A 105 12.54 -10.28 -9.89
CA ARG A 105 12.32 -8.91 -10.40
C ARG A 105 10.92 -8.40 -10.07
N THR A 106 9.90 -9.22 -10.22
CA THR A 106 8.51 -8.84 -9.90
C THR A 106 8.35 -8.54 -8.40
N LEU A 107 8.89 -9.39 -7.52
CA LEU A 107 8.87 -9.16 -6.07
C LEU A 107 9.68 -7.92 -5.66
N SER A 108 10.82 -7.67 -6.33
CA SER A 108 11.58 -6.43 -6.14
C SER A 108 10.78 -5.20 -6.56
N ASN A 109 10.10 -5.25 -7.72
CA ASN A 109 9.28 -4.16 -8.23
C ASN A 109 8.09 -3.86 -7.30
N LEU A 110 7.47 -4.89 -6.74
CA LEU A 110 6.45 -4.74 -5.70
C LEU A 110 6.98 -3.92 -4.53
N GLY A 111 8.19 -4.23 -4.06
CA GLY A 111 8.81 -3.46 -2.99
C GLY A 111 9.08 -2.00 -3.38
N GLN A 112 9.49 -1.74 -4.62
CA GLN A 112 9.70 -0.38 -5.12
C GLN A 112 8.43 0.47 -5.14
N ILE A 113 7.25 -0.13 -5.36
CA ILE A 113 5.98 0.59 -5.28
C ILE A 113 5.74 1.12 -3.86
N VAL A 114 5.93 0.28 -2.84
CA VAL A 114 5.78 0.67 -1.42
C VAL A 114 6.73 1.81 -1.07
N VAL A 115 8.00 1.71 -1.50
CA VAL A 115 8.99 2.78 -1.31
C VAL A 115 8.57 4.06 -2.01
N GLY A 116 8.15 3.98 -3.27
CA GLY A 116 7.72 5.14 -4.06
C GLY A 116 6.51 5.85 -3.46
N VAL A 117 5.52 5.12 -2.93
CA VAL A 117 4.37 5.71 -2.22
C VAL A 117 4.83 6.49 -1.00
N ALA A 118 5.79 5.98 -0.23
CA ALA A 118 6.31 6.66 0.94
C ALA A 118 7.14 7.91 0.59
N GLU A 119 7.95 7.83 -0.47
CA GLU A 119 8.72 8.97 -0.97
C GLU A 119 7.81 10.09 -1.49
N ILE A 120 6.77 9.74 -2.26
CA ILE A 120 5.81 10.73 -2.76
C ILE A 120 5.01 11.34 -1.61
N ARG A 121 4.60 10.56 -0.61
CA ARG A 121 4.03 11.12 0.63
C ARG A 121 5.00 12.11 1.29
N ASN A 122 6.30 11.82 1.32
CA ASN A 122 7.27 12.73 1.94
C ASN A 122 7.49 14.02 1.12
N LEU A 123 7.33 13.94 -0.20
CA LEU A 123 7.45 15.10 -1.10
C LEU A 123 6.21 15.99 -1.09
N TYR A 124 5.02 15.40 -1.06
CA TYR A 124 3.74 16.09 -1.27
C TYR A 124 2.79 16.03 -0.06
N GLY A 125 3.17 15.39 1.04
CA GLY A 125 2.33 15.32 2.23
C GLY A 125 2.36 16.60 3.07
N THR A 126 1.28 16.83 3.81
CA THR A 126 1.03 18.01 4.66
C THR A 126 1.90 18.11 5.93
N GLY A 127 2.80 17.14 6.17
CA GLY A 127 3.51 16.97 7.44
C GLY A 127 4.53 18.07 7.79
N HIS A 128 4.97 18.86 6.81
CA HIS A 128 5.88 19.98 7.03
C HIS A 128 5.54 21.10 6.05
N GLY A 129 4.67 22.04 6.45
CA GLY A 129 4.15 23.11 5.61
C GLY A 129 5.17 23.65 4.60
N ARG A 130 4.92 23.41 3.31
CA ARG A 130 5.78 23.86 2.20
C ARG A 130 5.10 25.00 1.48
N HIS A 131 5.91 25.95 1.00
CA HIS A 131 5.44 27.14 0.30
C HIS A 131 5.34 26.96 -1.23
N ASN A 132 5.77 25.83 -1.82
CA ASN A 132 5.83 25.61 -3.28
C ASN A 132 5.84 24.11 -3.67
N SER A 133 4.81 23.33 -3.34
CA SER A 133 4.61 22.02 -3.98
C SER A 133 3.86 22.23 -5.30
N ALA A 134 4.39 21.72 -6.42
CA ALA A 134 3.59 21.57 -7.62
C ALA A 134 2.44 20.59 -7.33
N GLU A 135 1.23 20.87 -7.81
CA GLU A 135 0.10 19.96 -7.62
C GLU A 135 0.38 18.61 -8.29
N LEU A 136 0.08 17.51 -7.59
CA LEU A 136 0.22 16.17 -8.12
C LEU A 136 -0.97 15.89 -9.05
N GLU A 137 -0.69 15.48 -10.30
CA GLU A 137 -1.76 15.17 -11.23
C GLU A 137 -2.62 14.01 -10.69
N LEU A 138 -3.94 14.20 -10.70
CA LEU A 138 -4.91 13.24 -10.18
C LEU A 138 -4.75 11.82 -10.76
N THR A 139 -4.34 11.70 -12.03
CA THR A 139 -4.06 10.40 -12.65
C THR A 139 -2.91 9.65 -11.96
N HIS A 140 -1.83 10.36 -11.60
CA HIS A 140 -0.70 9.78 -10.88
C HIS A 140 -1.07 9.41 -9.45
N VAL A 141 -1.81 10.28 -8.75
CA VAL A 141 -2.36 9.99 -7.40
C VAL A 141 -3.12 8.67 -7.42
N ARG A 142 -4.05 8.52 -8.37
CA ARG A 142 -4.87 7.32 -8.51
C ARG A 142 -4.05 6.07 -8.78
N LEU A 143 -3.08 6.14 -9.68
CA LEU A 143 -2.19 5.01 -9.96
C LEU A 143 -1.49 4.53 -8.68
N MET A 144 -0.92 5.47 -7.93
CA MET A 144 -0.17 5.15 -6.72
C MET A 144 -1.04 4.60 -5.59
N VAL A 145 -2.20 5.24 -5.37
CA VAL A 145 -3.17 4.82 -4.36
C VAL A 145 -3.71 3.42 -4.70
N ASN A 146 -4.09 3.19 -5.95
CA ASN A 146 -4.57 1.87 -6.38
C ASN A 146 -3.48 0.81 -6.26
N ALA A 147 -2.24 1.12 -6.64
CA ALA A 147 -1.12 0.21 -6.47
C ALA A 147 -0.89 -0.14 -4.99
N ALA A 148 -0.94 0.84 -4.09
CA ALA A 148 -0.84 0.60 -2.66
C ALA A 148 -1.96 -0.32 -2.13
N ILE A 149 -3.20 -0.12 -2.58
CA ILE A 149 -4.36 -0.94 -2.18
C ILE A 149 -4.22 -2.36 -2.69
N THR A 150 -3.85 -2.55 -3.96
CA THR A 150 -3.60 -3.88 -4.53
C THR A 150 -2.53 -4.61 -3.74
N LEU A 151 -1.44 -3.93 -3.37
CA LEU A 151 -0.37 -4.53 -2.57
C LEU A 151 -0.80 -4.85 -1.14
N ALA A 152 -1.54 -3.95 -0.49
CA ALA A 152 -2.09 -4.18 0.84
C ALA A 152 -3.00 -5.43 0.84
N THR A 153 -3.89 -5.53 -0.14
CA THR A 153 -4.81 -6.67 -0.32
C THR A 153 -4.02 -7.97 -0.49
N PHE A 154 -3.10 -8.00 -1.46
CA PHE A 154 -2.27 -9.18 -1.74
C PHE A 154 -1.49 -9.66 -0.50
N LEU A 155 -0.90 -8.74 0.27
CA LEU A 155 -0.16 -9.09 1.48
C LEU A 155 -1.06 -9.66 2.57
N LEU A 156 -2.28 -9.13 2.72
CA LEU A 156 -3.28 -9.65 3.66
C LEU A 156 -3.78 -11.04 3.24
N GLU A 157 -4.06 -11.25 1.95
CA GLU A 157 -4.49 -12.55 1.43
C GLU A 157 -3.45 -13.64 1.71
N ILE A 158 -2.16 -13.37 1.43
CA ILE A 158 -1.10 -14.33 1.74
C ILE A 158 -0.99 -14.59 3.25
N ALA A 159 -1.11 -13.54 4.07
CA ALA A 159 -1.09 -13.69 5.52
C ALA A 159 -2.27 -14.56 6.02
N LEU A 160 -3.46 -14.42 5.42
CA LEU A 160 -4.62 -15.25 5.72
C LEU A 160 -4.39 -16.71 5.34
N GLU A 161 -3.95 -16.97 4.11
CA GLU A 161 -3.64 -18.32 3.63
C GLU A 161 -2.68 -19.06 4.59
N ARG A 162 -1.67 -18.35 5.09
CA ARG A 162 -0.67 -18.89 6.03
C ARG A 162 -1.15 -19.03 7.46
N SER A 163 -2.17 -18.27 7.88
CA SER A 163 -2.74 -18.37 9.23
C SER A 163 -3.67 -19.60 9.40
N VAL A 164 -4.08 -20.20 8.28
CA VAL A 164 -4.98 -21.36 8.24
C VAL A 164 -4.19 -22.69 8.18
N GLU A 165 -2.88 -22.66 7.87
CA GLU A 165 -1.97 -23.81 7.88
C GLU A 165 -1.41 -24.13 9.27
#